data_AF-A0A0V9UQT9-F1
#
_entry.id   AF-A0A0V9UQT9-F1
#
_cell.length_a   1.000
_cell.length_b   1.000
_cell.length_c   1.000
_cell.angle_alpha   90.00
_cell.angle_beta   90.00
_cell.angle_gamma   90.00
#
_symmetry.space_group_name_H-M   'P 1'
#
loop_
_entity.id
_entity.type
_entity.pdbx_description
1 polymer ?
#
loop_
_entity_poly.entity_id
_entity_poly.type
_entity_poly.pdbx_seq_one_letter_code
_entity_poly.pdbx_strand_id
1 'polypeptide(L)'
;MESVTCNHCSNRVLVEKYSEAHTSIQWLDDADSVCPEFARARTAQEGRAWIPTCHKLQQTIDDLIVSGQIGLSLRSYPVPGRLE
;
A
#
# COMPACT_ATOMS: atom_id res chain seq x y z
N MET A 1 -4.02 7.41 -8.56
CA MET A 1 -3.28 6.22 -8.09
C MET A 1 -2.16 5.86 -9.05
N GLU A 2 -0.99 5.51 -8.52
CA GLU A 2 0.23 5.18 -9.26
C GLU A 2 0.65 3.73 -8.98
N SER A 3 1.21 3.03 -9.97
CA SER A 3 1.60 1.62 -9.78
C SER A 3 3.01 1.51 -9.22
N VAL A 4 3.14 0.86 -8.07
CA VAL A 4 4.42 0.65 -7.38
C VAL A 4 4.72 -0.83 -7.31
N THR A 5 5.96 -1.21 -7.61
CA THR A 5 6.45 -2.58 -7.43
C THR A 5 7.38 -2.60 -6.23
N CYS A 6 7.13 -3.49 -5.26
CA CYS A 6 8.02 -3.64 -4.12
C CYS A 6 9.37 -4.20 -4.56
N ASN A 7 10.46 -3.54 -4.20
CA ASN A 7 11.81 -3.98 -4.57
C ASN A 7 12.24 -5.31 -3.92
N HIS A 8 11.51 -5.80 -2.91
CA HIS A 8 11.85 -7.01 -2.19
C HIS A 8 10.97 -8.21 -2.57
N CYS A 9 9.64 -8.05 -2.55
CA CYS A 9 8.72 -9.15 -2.86
C CYS A 9 8.22 -9.13 -4.31
N SER A 10 8.61 -8.13 -5.11
CA SER A 10 8.14 -7.94 -6.49
C SER A 10 6.62 -7.80 -6.64
N ASN A 11 5.88 -7.63 -5.53
CA ASN A 11 4.44 -7.43 -5.61
C ASN A 11 4.12 -6.07 -6.23
N ARG A 12 3.10 -6.04 -7.08
CA ARG A 12 2.59 -4.82 -7.70
C ARG A 12 1.34 -4.34 -6.97
N VAL A 13 1.37 -3.08 -6.54
CA VAL A 13 0.25 -2.42 -5.85
C VAL A 13 -0.07 -1.09 -6.52
N LEU A 14 -1.26 -0.58 -6.26
CA LEU A 14 -1.62 0.81 -6.58
C LEU A 14 -1.53 1.65 -5.32
N VAL A 15 -0.88 2.80 -5.42
CA VAL A 15 -0.61 3.70 -4.30
C VAL A 15 -1.18 5.07 -4.60
N GLU A 16 -1.77 5.69 -3.60
CA GLU A 16 -2.16 7.09 -3.65
C GLU A 16 -1.84 7.76 -2.32
N LYS A 17 -1.01 8.81 -2.37
CA LYS A 17 -0.58 9.55 -1.18
C LYS A 17 -1.45 10.79 -1.03
N TYR A 18 -2.08 10.99 0.13
CA TYR A 18 -2.88 12.19 0.40
C TYR A 18 -2.18 13.15 1.38
N SER A 19 -1.38 12.62 2.30
CA SER A 19 -0.56 13.37 3.26
C SER A 19 0.57 12.50 3.79
N GLU A 20 1.53 13.07 4.52
CA GLU A 20 2.64 12.33 5.13
C GLU A 20 2.18 11.08 5.90
N ALA A 21 1.09 11.18 6.67
CA ALA A 21 0.54 10.09 7.45
C ALA A 21 -0.53 9.24 6.72
N HIS A 22 -0.99 9.66 5.53
CA HIS A 22 -2.10 9.00 4.84
C HIS A 22 -1.72 8.55 3.44
N THR A 23 -1.60 7.23 3.30
CA THR A 23 -1.38 6.54 2.03
C THR A 23 -2.48 5.50 1.82
N SER A 24 -3.18 5.55 0.69
CA SER A 24 -4.03 4.45 0.26
C SER A 24 -3.19 3.45 -0.54
N ILE A 25 -3.31 2.17 -0.20
CA ILE A 25 -2.62 1.07 -0.88
C ILE A 25 -3.68 0.07 -1.28
N GLN A 26 -3.78 -0.20 -2.58
CA GLN A 26 -4.63 -1.24 -3.14
C GLN A 26 -3.77 -2.39 -3.66
N TRP A 27 -4.01 -3.57 -3.10
CA TRP A 27 -3.35 -4.81 -3.51
C TRP A 27 -4.02 -5.34 -4.77
N LEU A 28 -3.21 -5.66 -5.78
CA LEU A 28 -3.70 -6.22 -7.05
C LEU A 28 -3.77 -7.74 -7.03
N ASP A 29 -2.92 -8.37 -6.22
CA ASP A 29 -2.84 -9.81 -6.04
C ASP A 29 -2.93 -10.17 -4.55
N ASP A 30 -3.06 -11.44 -4.26
CA ASP A 30 -3.21 -11.95 -2.91
C ASP A 30 -1.90 -11.74 -2.12
N ALA A 31 -1.96 -10.89 -1.10
CA ALA A 31 -0.78 -10.44 -0.35
C ALA A 31 -0.04 -11.60 0.34
N ASP A 32 -0.78 -12.60 0.82
CA ASP A 32 -0.24 -13.78 1.49
C ASP A 32 0.54 -14.67 0.52
N SER A 33 0.11 -14.72 -0.74
CA SER A 33 0.73 -15.55 -1.78
C SER A 33 2.01 -14.93 -2.34
N VAL A 34 2.08 -13.60 -2.42
CA VAL A 34 3.20 -12.88 -3.09
C VAL A 34 4.23 -12.34 -2.09
N CYS A 35 3.84 -12.02 -0.85
CA CYS A 35 4.73 -11.39 0.12
C CYS A 35 5.20 -12.37 1.22
N PRO A 36 6.51 -12.66 1.31
CA PRO A 36 7.03 -13.56 2.35
C PRO A 36 6.89 -13.00 3.77
N GLU A 37 6.78 -11.67 3.95
CA GLU A 37 6.52 -11.08 5.27
C GLU A 37 5.13 -11.42 5.78
N PHE A 38 4.12 -11.35 4.91
CA PHE A 38 2.74 -11.74 5.25
C PHE A 38 2.63 -13.24 5.49
N ALA A 39 3.24 -14.06 4.62
CA ALA A 39 3.29 -15.51 4.82
C ALA A 39 3.92 -15.89 6.17
N ARG A 40 5.02 -15.23 6.57
CA ARG A 40 5.66 -15.45 7.88
C ARG A 40 4.76 -15.03 9.04
N ALA A 41 4.13 -13.87 8.95
CA ALA A 41 3.20 -13.37 9.97
C ALA A 41 1.98 -14.28 10.17
N ARG A 42 1.53 -14.95 9.10
CA ARG A 42 0.46 -15.94 9.15
C ARG A 42 0.86 -17.22 9.89
N THR A 43 2.11 -17.65 9.73
CA THR A 43 2.63 -18.89 10.34
C THR A 43 3.10 -18.72 11.79
N ALA A 44 3.30 -17.49 12.27
CA ALA A 44 3.67 -17.21 13.65
C ALA A 44 2.51 -17.64 14.58
N GLN A 45 2.70 -18.77 15.25
CA GLN A 45 1.69 -19.48 16.04
C GLN A 45 1.42 -18.82 17.41
N GLU A 46 2.17 -17.76 17.75
CA GLU A 46 2.08 -16.98 18.99
C GLU A 46 1.35 -15.67 18.74
N GLY A 47 0.05 -15.76 18.45
CA GLY A 47 -0.80 -14.61 18.18
C GLY A 47 -0.54 -14.02 16.79
N ARG A 48 -1.62 -13.69 16.07
CA ARG A 48 -1.50 -13.02 14.77
C ARG A 48 -0.82 -11.68 14.99
N ALA A 49 0.49 -11.59 14.76
CA ALA A 49 1.16 -10.31 14.61
C ALA A 49 0.53 -9.67 13.37
N TRP A 50 -0.46 -8.79 13.59
CA TRP A 50 -1.12 -8.10 12.49
C TRP A 50 -0.11 -7.12 11.89
N ILE A 51 0.27 -7.38 10.65
CA ILE A 51 1.12 -6.48 9.88
C ILE A 51 0.19 -5.62 9.00
N PRO A 52 0.17 -4.28 9.20
CA PRO A 52 -0.68 -3.39 8.39
C PRO A 52 -0.30 -3.39 6.91
N THR A 53 0.99 -3.50 6.61
CA THR A 53 1.55 -3.48 5.26
C THR A 53 2.96 -4.07 5.25
N CYS A 54 3.46 -4.50 4.10
CA CYS A 54 4.85 -4.90 3.92
C CYS A 54 5.78 -3.71 4.23
N HIS A 55 6.69 -3.87 5.20
CA HIS A 55 7.59 -2.78 5.59
C HIS A 55 8.52 -2.38 4.45
N LYS A 56 8.97 -3.34 3.63
CA LYS A 56 9.77 -3.05 2.43
C LYS A 56 9.01 -2.29 1.36
N LEU A 57 7.71 -2.54 1.23
CA LEU A 57 6.84 -1.77 0.35
C LEU A 57 6.70 -0.33 0.84
N GLN A 58 6.50 -0.13 2.15
CA GLN A 58 6.41 1.20 2.73
C GLN A 58 7.68 2.02 2.47
N GLN A 59 8.86 1.43 2.70
CA GLN A 59 10.15 2.05 2.37
C GLN A 59 10.25 2.42 0.88
N THR A 60 9.84 1.51 -0.01
CA THR A 60 9.83 1.77 -1.47
C THR A 60 8.94 2.96 -1.82
N ILE A 61 7.76 3.06 -1.21
CA ILE A 61 6.83 4.19 -1.42
C ILE A 61 7.47 5.50 -0.93
N ASP A 62 8.09 5.48 0.25
CA ASP A 62 8.73 6.67 0.82
C ASP A 62 9.90 7.15 -0.06
N ASP A 63 10.72 6.24 -0.57
CA ASP A 63 11.80 6.56 -1.51
C ASP A 63 11.26 7.18 -2.82
N LEU A 64 10.15 6.63 -3.35
CA LEU A 64 9.52 7.14 -4.57
C LEU A 64 8.91 8.54 -4.35
N ILE A 65 8.35 8.81 -3.17
CA ILE A 65 7.86 10.15 -2.80
C ILE A 65 9.02 11.14 -2.71
N VAL A 66 10.12 10.77 -2.03
CA VAL A 66 11.31 11.63 -1.91
C VAL A 66 11.93 11.91 -3.28
N SER A 67 11.93 10.94 -4.18
CA SER A 67 12.40 11.12 -5.56
C SER A 67 11.45 11.97 -6.43
N GLY A 68 10.26 12.30 -5.93
CA GLY A 68 9.24 13.05 -6.67
C GLY A 68 8.49 12.22 -7.72
N GLN A 69 8.68 10.89 -7.74
CA GLN A 69 7.96 9.99 -8.64
C GLN A 69 6.51 9.80 -8.21
N ILE A 70 6.22 9.83 -6.91
CA ILE A 70 4.85 9.80 -6.38
C ILE A 70 4.49 11.17 -5.81
N GLY A 71 3.41 11.75 -6.31
CA GLY A 71 2.89 13.04 -5.86
C GLY A 71 1.83 12.94 -4.76
N LEU A 72 1.56 14.06 -4.08
CA LEU A 72 0.36 14.17 -3.26
C LEU A 72 -0.87 14.35 -4.14
N SER A 73 -1.86 13.47 -3.95
CA SER A 73 -3.17 13.56 -4.56
C SER A 73 -4.09 14.42 -3.70
N LEU A 74 -4.83 15.33 -4.32
CA LEU A 74 -5.92 16.03 -3.66
C LEU A 74 -7.09 15.06 -3.54
N ARG A 75 -7.60 14.85 -2.32
CA ARG A 75 -8.81 14.03 -2.12
C ARG A 75 -9.96 14.62 -2.93
N SER A 76 -10.48 13.84 -3.88
CA SER A 76 -11.76 14.14 -4.52
C SER A 76 -12.87 13.51 -3.69
N TYR A 77 -13.73 14.35 -3.10
CA TYR A 77 -14.97 13.86 -2.50
C TYR A 77 -15.93 13.45 -3.63
N PRO A 78 -16.62 12.30 -3.52
CA PRO A 78 -17.68 11.98 -4.47
C PRO A 78 -18.75 13.07 -4.38
N VAL A 79 -19.18 13.57 -5.53
CA VAL A 79 -20.31 14.51 -5.59
C VAL A 79 -21.52 13.78 -5.01
N PRO A 80 -22.18 14.30 -3.96
CA PRO A 80 -23.38 13.67 -3.42
C PRO A 80 -24.40 13.48 -4.54
N GLY A 81 -24.79 12.22 -4.77
CA GLY A 81 -25.85 11.91 -5.73
C GLY A 81 -27.13 12.60 -5.32
N ARG A 82 -27.81 13.25 -6.26
CA ARG A 82 -29.14 13.79 -6.00
C ARG A 82 -30.13 12.64 -6.01
N LEU A 83 -30.85 12.46 -4.89
CA LEU A 83 -32.00 11.57 -4.82
C LEU A 83 -33.20 12.35 -5.37
N GLU A 84 -33.44 12.28 -6.68
CA GLU A 84 -34.72 12.72 -7.28
C GLU A 84 -35.63 11.52 -7.49
#